data_AF-A0A950RLW6-F1
#
_entry.id   AF-A0A950RLW6-F1
#
_cell.length_a   1.000
_cell.length_b   1.000
_cell.length_c   1.000
_cell.angle_alpha   90.00
_cell.angle_beta   90.00
_cell.angle_gamma   90.00
#
_symmetry.space_group_name_H-M   'P 1'
#
loop_
_entity.id
_entity.type
_entity.pdbx_description
1 polymer ?
#
loop_
_entity_poly.entity_id
_entity_poly.type
_entity_poly.pdbx_seq_one_letter_code
_entity_poly.pdbx_strand_id
1 'polypeptide(L)' 'LLIQPVKIGFAAYYEELGRVGLVEECAPKGYKQVSISGRELREKLRAGVLPDTRVMRPETARILIERMHGGKGGGS' A
#
# COMPACT_ATOMS: atom_id res chain seq x y z
N LEU A 1 -15.38 -29.55 -1.60
CA LEU A 1 -14.78 -28.32 -2.17
C LEU A 1 -13.32 -28.63 -2.50
N LEU A 2 -12.91 -28.50 -3.77
CA LEU A 2 -11.53 -28.74 -4.22
C LEU A 2 -10.67 -27.46 -4.13
N ILE A 3 -10.84 -26.68 -3.06
CA ILE A 3 -10.15 -25.40 -2.85
C ILE A 3 -9.35 -25.50 -1.56
N GLN A 4 -8.07 -25.17 -1.61
CA GLN A 4 -7.20 -25.12 -0.43
C GLN A 4 -7.03 -23.66 0.02
N PRO A 5 -7.49 -23.29 1.24
CA PRO A 5 -7.25 -21.97 1.77
C PRO A 5 -5.77 -21.81 2.14
N VAL A 6 -5.19 -20.68 1.74
CA VAL A 6 -3.81 -20.32 2.08
C VAL A 6 -3.84 -19.16 3.06
N LYS A 7 -3.27 -19.37 4.25
CA LYS A 7 -3.13 -18.33 5.26
C LYS A 7 -1.93 -17.45 4.89
N ILE A 8 -2.21 -16.27 4.34
CA ILE A 8 -1.19 -15.24 4.13
C ILE A 8 -1.07 -14.37 5.37
N GLY A 9 0.17 -14.16 5.83
CA GLY A 9 0.49 -13.20 6.88
C GLY A 9 0.53 -11.76 6.36
N PHE A 10 1.00 -10.84 7.20
CA PHE A 10 1.26 -9.47 6.78
C PHE A 10 2.54 -9.40 5.93
N ALA A 11 2.51 -8.57 4.89
CA ALA A 11 3.65 -8.29 4.03
C ALA A 11 3.95 -6.79 4.05
N ALA A 12 5.24 -6.46 4.08
CA ALA A 12 5.71 -5.08 4.07
C ALA A 12 6.93 -4.96 3.14
N TYR A 13 7.20 -3.75 2.67
CA TYR A 13 8.44 -3.46 1.96
C TYR A 13 9.57 -3.27 2.97
N TYR A 14 10.72 -3.89 2.72
CA TYR A 14 11.93 -3.77 3.54
C TYR A 14 13.05 -3.15 2.72
N GLU A 15 13.68 -2.09 3.24
CA GLU A 15 14.79 -1.43 2.57
C GLU A 15 15.99 -2.38 2.42
N GLU A 16 16.25 -3.18 3.44
CA GLU A 16 17.34 -4.16 3.48
C GLU A 16 17.17 -5.28 2.44
N LEU A 17 15.93 -5.58 2.06
CA LEU A 17 15.64 -6.58 1.03
C LEU A 17 15.46 -5.98 -0.37
N GLY A 18 15.22 -4.67 -0.47
CA GLY A 18 14.83 -4.01 -1.72
C GLY A 18 13.52 -4.55 -2.31
N ARG A 19 12.69 -5.22 -1.50
CA ARG A 19 11.44 -5.86 -1.93
C ARG A 19 10.45 -6.05 -0.80
N VAL A 20 9.26 -6.51 -1.17
CA VAL A 20 8.24 -6.98 -0.23
C VAL A 20 8.66 -8.34 0.35
N GLY A 21 8.52 -8.46 1.67
CA GLY A 21 8.75 -9.67 2.44
C GLY A 21 7.60 -9.93 3.42
N LEU A 22 7.50 -11.16 3.90
CA LEU A 22 6.58 -11.50 4.98
C LEU A 22 7.13 -11.02 6.32
N VAL A 23 6.26 -10.45 7.14
CA VAL A 23 6.64 -9.91 8.45
C VAL A 23 7.23 -10.97 9.36
N GLU A 24 6.69 -12.19 9.33
CA GLU A 24 7.16 -13.33 10.13
C GLU A 24 8.61 -13.73 9.80
N GLU A 25 9.03 -13.56 8.53
CA GLU A 25 10.40 -13.91 8.08
C GLU A 25 11.42 -12.80 8.38
N CYS A 26 10.94 -11.55 8.45
CA CYS A 26 11.80 -10.37 8.52
C CYS A 26 11.91 -9.81 9.94
N ALA A 27 10.89 -9.98 10.78
CA ALA A 27 10.90 -9.52 12.17
C ALA A 27 12.05 -10.12 13.00
N PRO A 28 12.36 -11.44 12.92
CA PRO A 28 13.50 -12.02 13.64
C PRO A 28 14.86 -11.47 13.19
N LYS A 29 14.93 -10.90 11.98
CA LYS A 29 16.14 -10.32 11.40
C LYS A 29 16.32 -8.84 11.74
N GLY A 30 15.34 -8.23 12.42
CA GLY A 30 15.36 -6.82 12.78
C GLY A 30 15.23 -5.86 11.59
N TYR A 31 14.74 -6.33 10.43
CA TYR A 31 14.62 -5.49 9.23
C TYR A 31 13.53 -4.43 9.39
N LYS A 32 13.81 -3.23 8.88
CA LYS A 32 12.90 -2.09 8.93
C LYS A 32 11.82 -2.19 7.87
N GLN A 33 10.59 -2.18 8.36
CA GLN A 33 9.40 -2.08 7.53
C GLN A 33 9.20 -0.63 7.11
N VAL A 34 9.05 -0.40 5.81
CA VAL A 34 8.43 0.82 5.31
C VAL A 34 6.95 0.75 5.69
N SER A 35 6.57 1.54 6.70
CA SER A 35 5.19 1.60 7.17
C SER A 35 4.54 2.92 6.76
N ILE A 36 3.27 2.83 6.37
CA ILE A 36 2.40 3.99 6.19
C ILE A 36 1.02 3.63 6.73
N SER A 37 0.42 4.54 7.49
CA SER A 37 -0.93 4.30 7.97
C SER A 37 -1.93 4.40 6.82
N GLY A 38 -2.98 3.58 6.83
CA GLY A 38 -4.05 3.69 5.84
C GLY A 38 -4.75 5.06 5.87
N ARG A 39 -4.72 5.76 7.02
CA ARG A 39 -5.21 7.13 7.15
C ARG A 39 -4.36 8.10 6.34
N GLU A 40 -3.05 8.11 6.58
CA GLU A 40 -2.11 8.99 5.88
C GLU A 40 -2.10 8.70 4.38
N LEU A 41 -2.15 7.44 3.98
CA LEU A 41 -2.26 7.05 2.57
C LEU A 41 -3.50 7.66 1.91
N ARG A 42 -4.67 7.56 2.55
CA ARG A 42 -5.91 8.16 2.04
C ARG A 42 -5.86 9.69 2.02
N GLU A 43 -5.25 10.32 3.02
CA GLU A 43 -5.07 11.77 3.07
C GLU A 43 -4.20 12.24 1.89
N LYS A 44 -3.07 11.56 1.61
CA LYS A 44 -2.22 11.85 0.44
C LYS A 44 -3.00 11.73 -0.87
N LEU A 45 -3.76 10.64 -1.05
CA LEU A 45 -4.56 10.44 -2.27
C LEU A 45 -5.65 11.50 -2.43
N ARG A 46 -6.34 11.88 -1.34
CA ARG A 46 -7.34 12.97 -1.37
C ARG A 46 -6.72 14.35 -1.58
N ALA A 47 -5.46 14.54 -1.19
CA ALA A 47 -4.71 15.77 -1.47
C ALA A 47 -4.11 15.80 -2.87
N GLY A 48 -4.13 14.68 -3.60
CA GLY A 48 -3.58 14.58 -4.95
C GLY A 48 -2.07 14.36 -4.96
N VAL A 49 -1.53 13.97 -3.80
CA VAL A 49 -0.12 13.70 -3.59
C VAL A 49 0.14 12.22 -3.80
N LEU A 50 1.15 11.90 -4.60
CA LEU A 50 1.57 10.53 -4.81
C LEU A 50 2.18 9.96 -3.51
N PRO A 51 1.75 8.77 -3.06
CA PRO A 51 2.39 8.08 -1.94
C PRO A 51 3.73 7.49 -2.37
N ASP A 52 4.48 6.98 -1.39
CA ASP A 52 5.77 6.33 -1.62
C ASP A 52 5.62 5.14 -2.60
N THR A 53 6.48 5.10 -3.62
CA THR A 53 6.49 4.06 -4.66
C THR A 53 6.74 2.65 -4.13
N ARG A 54 7.33 2.52 -2.93
CA ARG A 54 7.54 1.25 -2.22
C ARG A 54 6.26 0.70 -1.60
N VAL A 55 5.25 1.55 -1.40
CA VAL A 55 3.93 1.20 -0.87
C VAL A 55 2.94 0.99 -2.01
N MET A 56 2.89 1.92 -2.97
CA MET A 56 1.93 1.86 -4.06
C MET A 56 2.55 2.32 -5.38
N ARG A 57 2.26 1.57 -6.44
CA ARG A 57 2.67 1.91 -7.80
C ARG A 57 2.06 3.26 -8.22
N PRO A 58 2.83 4.15 -8.86
CA PRO A 58 2.36 5.49 -9.21
C PRO A 58 1.19 5.46 -10.20
N GLU A 59 1.11 4.45 -11.07
CA GLU A 59 0.00 4.29 -12.03
C GLU A 59 -1.32 4.05 -11.28
N THR A 60 -1.32 3.13 -10.31
CA THR A 60 -2.47 2.87 -9.44
C THR A 60 -2.83 4.10 -8.60
N ALA A 61 -1.82 4.80 -8.08
CA ALA A 61 -2.02 6.01 -7.29
C ALA A 61 -2.75 7.11 -8.07
N ARG A 62 -2.38 7.33 -9.34
CA ARG A 62 -3.01 8.34 -10.21
C ARG A 62 -4.49 8.05 -10.44
N ILE A 63 -4.85 6.80 -10.72
CA ILE A 63 -6.25 6.38 -10.90
C ILE A 63 -7.07 6.64 -9.62
N LEU A 64 -6.49 6.30 -8.46
CA LEU A 64 -7.15 6.53 -7.17
C LEU A 64 -7.29 8.02 -6.86
N ILE A 65 -6.25 8.83 -7.12
CA ILE A 65 -6.29 10.28 -6.96
C ILE A 65 -7.39 10.87 -7.83
N GLU A 66 -7.42 10.55 -9.12
CA GLU A 66 -8.43 11.04 -10.06
C GLU A 66 -9.85 10.72 -9.56
N ARG A 67 -10.09 9.48 -9.12
CA ARG A 67 -11.40 9.06 -8.61
C ARG A 67 -11.78 9.72 -7.28
N MET A 68 -10.81 9.95 -6.40
CA MET A 68 -11.02 10.53 -5.07
C MET A 68 -11.08 12.06 -5.08
N HIS A 69 -10.43 12.71 -6.05
CA HIS A 69 -10.55 14.14 -6.34
C HIS A 69 -11.86 14.45 -7.07
N GLY A 70 -12.17 13.68 -8.12
CA GLY A 70 -13.41 13.80 -8.90
C GLY A 70 -14.68 13.39 -8.14
N GLY A 71 -14.53 12.87 -6.91
CA GLY A 71 -15.64 12.63 -5.98
C GLY A 71 -16.30 13.90 -5.43
N LYS A 72 -15.70 15.08 -5.61
CA LYS A 72 -16.39 16.38 -5.48
C LYS A 72 -16.85 16.84 -6.87
N GLY A 73 -17.87 16.20 -7.44
CA GLY A 73 -18.36 16.59 -8.77
C GLY A 73 -19.25 15.60 -9.52
N GLY A 74 -19.62 14.46 -8.92
CA GLY A 74 -20.62 13.55 -9.49
C GLY A 74 -22.04 13.98 -9.14
N GLY A 75 -22.45 15.14 -9.65
CA GLY A 75 -23.78 15.71 -9.51
C GLY A 75 -23.96 16.80 -10.57
N SER A 76 -23.99 16.38 -11.84
CA SER A 76 -24.68 17.11 -12.90
C SER A 76 -26.10 16.58 -12.99
#